data_AF-A0A930TTM6-F1
#
_entry.id   AF-A0A930TTM6-F1
#
_cell.length_a   1.000
_cell.length_b   1.000
_cell.length_c   1.000
_cell.angle_alpha   90.00
_cell.angle_beta   90.00
_cell.angle_gamma   90.00
#
_symmetry.space_group_name_H-M   'P 1'
#
loop_
_entity.id
_entity.type
_entity.pdbx_description
1 polymer ?
#
loop_
_entity_poly.entity_id
_entity_poly.type
_entity_poly.pdbx_seq_one_letter_code
_entity_poly.pdbx_strand_id
1 'polypeptide(L)'
;MTGRFWPFSIAYLIGGLAVVSLTSTVPAQAAYESFRLSPGFRPDPAVGTGLSGGSRSTSCGYVDTAAAPDHVLTLEEDFEYLRVSVEAAGDVSLLLEGPGGNLCADDDVGFLPQIEGFWPEGVYRLWIGDDHRESYTYTLRISQQPSDRDDDATQAERTLEPGFSPAPLRLRGASGGDRSTDCGYVKRTGAPNHVIELTESFEYLRASVDAPGDVTLLIEGPGGTICADDDVGVLPVVEGYWPAGRYQFWIGDFNRAGYEYELTLSESPLDGEDDHSSNAQRLDFGNLPSIGNFTLIRNTYYDSDPIRQFDAEIDGQRQRWWVNCDTDALGTGERTAPPSRQARTVAEFVCED
;
A
#
# COMPACT_ATOMS: atom_id res chain seq x y z
N MET A 1 75.07 -45.66 -51.60
CA MET A 1 73.79 -46.06 -50.99
C MET A 1 73.30 -44.90 -50.14
N THR A 2 72.46 -44.04 -50.70
CA THR A 2 71.96 -42.82 -50.04
C THR A 2 70.44 -42.83 -50.11
N GLY A 3 69.81 -42.82 -48.93
CA GLY A 3 68.37 -43.02 -48.76
C GLY A 3 67.55 -41.77 -49.11
N ARG A 4 66.40 -42.00 -49.74
CA ARG A 4 65.34 -41.01 -49.97
C ARG A 4 64.28 -41.17 -48.87
N PHE A 5 64.05 -40.11 -48.10
CA PHE A 5 62.93 -39.99 -47.18
C PHE A 5 61.74 -39.31 -47.90
N TRP A 6 60.53 -39.87 -47.76
CA TRP A 6 59.27 -39.24 -48.12
C TRP A 6 58.68 -38.51 -46.90
N PRO A 7 58.15 -37.29 -47.02
CA PRO A 7 57.36 -36.68 -45.96
C PRO A 7 55.89 -37.12 -46.10
N PHE A 8 55.31 -37.66 -45.02
CA PHE A 8 53.86 -37.79 -44.87
C PHE A 8 53.31 -36.50 -44.25
N SER A 9 52.32 -35.90 -44.91
CA SER A 9 51.56 -34.75 -44.42
C SER A 9 50.54 -35.19 -43.38
N ILE A 10 50.53 -34.57 -42.20
CA ILE A 10 49.49 -34.73 -41.19
C ILE A 10 48.53 -33.53 -41.31
N ALA A 11 47.30 -33.80 -41.74
CA ALA A 11 46.21 -32.83 -41.70
C ALA A 11 45.65 -32.74 -40.27
N TYR A 12 45.70 -31.56 -39.66
CA TYR A 12 45.08 -31.29 -38.36
C TYR A 12 43.57 -31.06 -38.55
N LEU A 13 42.74 -31.95 -38.01
CA LEU A 13 41.30 -31.74 -37.82
C LEU A 13 41.12 -30.86 -36.57
N ILE A 14 40.65 -29.62 -36.75
CA ILE A 14 40.25 -28.75 -35.65
C ILE A 14 38.83 -29.17 -35.24
N GLY A 15 38.71 -30.00 -34.22
CA GLY A 15 37.43 -30.31 -33.58
C GLY A 15 36.98 -29.10 -32.76
N GLY A 16 35.88 -28.47 -33.16
CA GLY A 16 35.25 -27.40 -32.39
C GLY A 16 34.69 -27.93 -31.08
N LEU A 17 35.15 -27.38 -29.95
CA LEU A 17 34.50 -27.57 -28.65
C LEU A 17 33.16 -26.83 -28.66
N ALA A 18 32.06 -27.57 -28.60
CA ALA A 18 30.77 -27.02 -28.19
C ALA A 18 30.77 -26.85 -26.66
N VAL A 19 30.76 -25.60 -26.19
CA VAL A 19 30.59 -25.28 -24.77
C VAL A 19 29.09 -25.33 -24.48
N VAL A 20 28.65 -26.41 -23.84
CA VAL A 20 27.28 -26.51 -23.29
C VAL A 20 27.30 -25.81 -21.93
N SER A 21 26.76 -24.59 -21.88
CA SER A 21 26.54 -23.87 -20.63
C SER A 21 25.32 -24.45 -19.92
N LEU A 22 25.57 -25.23 -18.85
CA LEU A 22 24.53 -25.63 -17.91
C LEU A 22 24.28 -24.45 -16.96
N THR A 23 23.20 -23.69 -17.19
CA THR A 23 22.70 -22.75 -16.19
C THR A 23 21.98 -23.55 -15.09
N SER A 24 22.69 -23.86 -14.01
CA SER A 24 22.06 -24.35 -12.79
C SER A 24 21.33 -23.19 -12.12
N THR A 25 19.99 -23.17 -12.23
CA THR A 25 19.14 -22.33 -11.37
C THR A 25 19.21 -22.91 -9.98
N VAL A 26 19.93 -22.23 -9.08
CA VAL A 26 19.90 -22.56 -7.65
C VAL A 26 18.51 -22.15 -7.14
N PRO A 27 17.67 -23.06 -6.63
CA PRO A 27 16.42 -22.67 -5.99
C PRO A 27 16.76 -21.79 -4.78
N ALA A 28 16.03 -20.68 -4.60
CA ALA A 28 16.17 -19.83 -3.43
C ALA A 28 15.96 -20.69 -2.18
N GLN A 29 16.97 -20.74 -1.31
CA GLN A 29 16.88 -21.48 -0.06
C GLN A 29 15.83 -20.80 0.83
N ALA A 30 14.86 -21.56 1.34
CA ALA A 30 13.83 -21.08 2.26
C ALA A 30 14.47 -20.27 3.39
N ALA A 31 14.12 -18.98 3.47
CA ALA A 31 14.61 -18.07 4.49
C ALA A 31 13.59 -18.05 5.63
N TYR A 32 13.76 -18.99 6.56
CA TYR A 32 13.00 -19.02 7.80
C TYR A 32 13.42 -17.83 8.67
N GLU A 33 12.67 -16.74 8.54
CA GLU A 33 12.94 -15.47 9.22
C GLU A 33 12.29 -15.42 10.61
N SER A 34 12.97 -14.75 11.54
CA SER A 34 12.41 -14.37 12.84
C SER A 34 12.00 -12.91 12.81
N PHE A 35 10.80 -12.63 13.31
CA PHE A 35 10.22 -11.29 13.38
C PHE A 35 10.30 -10.75 14.80
N ARG A 36 10.56 -9.46 14.93
CA ARG A 36 10.47 -8.72 16.20
C ARG A 36 9.70 -7.44 15.95
N LEU A 37 8.45 -7.40 16.41
CA LEU A 37 7.48 -6.37 16.04
C LEU A 37 6.96 -5.64 17.28
N SER A 38 6.78 -4.34 17.13
CA SER A 38 6.06 -3.44 18.04
C SER A 38 4.92 -2.75 17.27
N PRO A 39 3.83 -2.30 17.91
CA PRO A 39 2.79 -1.54 17.23
C PRO A 39 3.35 -0.35 16.45
N GLY A 40 2.92 -0.22 15.20
CA GLY A 40 3.43 0.76 14.24
C GLY A 40 4.62 0.27 13.40
N PHE A 41 4.91 -1.04 13.38
CA PHE A 41 6.06 -1.57 12.65
C PHE A 41 6.02 -1.23 11.15
N ARG A 42 7.21 -1.13 10.56
CA ARG A 42 7.41 -0.91 9.13
C ARG A 42 8.57 -1.79 8.63
N PRO A 43 8.50 -2.37 7.42
CA PRO A 43 7.33 -2.35 6.53
C PRO A 43 6.16 -3.17 7.09
N ASP A 44 4.93 -2.77 6.74
CA ASP A 44 3.67 -3.48 7.03
C ASP A 44 2.99 -3.78 5.68
N PRO A 45 2.72 -5.05 5.32
CA PRO A 45 2.98 -6.26 6.10
C PRO A 45 4.48 -6.60 6.21
N ALA A 46 4.86 -7.22 7.33
CA ALA A 46 6.11 -7.95 7.43
C ALA A 46 5.96 -9.27 6.69
N VAL A 47 6.95 -9.62 5.86
CA VAL A 47 6.83 -10.73 4.90
C VAL A 47 7.88 -11.79 5.21
N GLY A 48 7.44 -13.04 5.33
CA GLY A 48 8.30 -14.22 5.39
C GLY A 48 8.06 -15.14 4.21
N THR A 49 9.00 -16.03 3.92
CA THR A 49 8.82 -17.08 2.91
C THR A 49 9.40 -18.39 3.41
N GLY A 50 8.90 -19.50 2.88
CA GLY A 50 9.43 -20.81 3.25
C GLY A 50 8.85 -21.93 2.42
N LEU A 51 9.02 -23.15 2.93
CA LEU A 51 8.46 -24.37 2.37
C LEU A 51 7.59 -25.04 3.43
N SER A 52 6.33 -25.34 3.10
CA SER A 52 5.39 -25.98 4.00
C SER A 52 5.67 -27.47 4.17
N GLY A 53 5.07 -28.05 5.21
CA GLY A 53 5.09 -29.48 5.49
C GLY A 53 6.14 -29.87 6.52
N GLY A 54 6.37 -31.18 6.65
CA GLY A 54 7.43 -31.73 7.48
C GLY A 54 7.17 -33.16 7.92
N SER A 55 7.95 -33.65 8.88
CA SER A 55 7.87 -35.04 9.33
C SER A 55 7.03 -35.23 10.60
N ARG A 56 6.69 -34.15 11.31
CA ARG A 56 5.94 -34.18 12.56
C ARG A 56 4.45 -34.09 12.26
N SER A 57 3.71 -35.16 12.52
CA SER A 57 2.24 -35.15 12.47
C SER A 57 1.69 -34.43 13.70
N THR A 58 0.79 -33.48 13.48
CA THR A 58 0.06 -32.73 14.51
C THR A 58 -1.44 -32.76 14.22
N SER A 59 -2.23 -32.05 15.04
CA SER A 59 -3.64 -31.78 14.72
C SER A 59 -3.83 -30.75 13.61
N CYS A 60 -2.74 -30.15 13.12
CA CYS A 60 -2.69 -29.13 12.08
C CYS A 60 -1.80 -29.61 10.92
N GLY A 61 -2.02 -30.86 10.50
CA GLY A 61 -1.21 -31.50 9.47
C GLY A 61 0.22 -31.86 9.84
N TYR A 62 0.99 -32.12 8.80
CA TYR A 62 2.41 -32.41 8.87
C TYR A 62 3.20 -31.12 8.86
N VAL A 63 3.91 -30.86 9.94
CA VAL A 63 4.75 -29.68 10.12
C VAL A 63 6.18 -30.11 10.38
N ASP A 64 7.08 -29.14 10.37
CA ASP A 64 8.47 -29.38 10.73
C ASP A 64 8.63 -29.77 12.22
N THR A 65 9.85 -30.19 12.59
CA THR A 65 10.08 -30.70 13.95
C THR A 65 9.78 -29.64 15.03
N ALA A 66 9.39 -30.07 16.23
CA ALA A 66 9.06 -29.14 17.31
C ALA A 66 10.24 -28.22 17.74
N ALA A 67 11.48 -28.63 17.43
CA ALA A 67 12.68 -27.83 17.70
C ALA A 67 13.04 -26.83 16.58
N ALA A 68 12.30 -26.86 15.47
CA ALA A 68 12.52 -26.04 14.28
C ALA A 68 11.19 -25.47 13.79
N PRO A 69 10.67 -24.40 14.44
CA PRO A 69 9.58 -23.62 13.84
C PRO A 69 10.06 -22.94 12.55
N ASP A 70 9.13 -22.79 11.60
CA ASP A 70 9.38 -22.10 10.34
C ASP A 70 9.60 -20.61 10.59
N HIS A 71 8.81 -20.03 11.49
CA HIS A 71 8.99 -18.64 11.91
C HIS A 71 8.88 -18.47 13.42
N VAL A 72 9.66 -17.53 13.95
CA VAL A 72 9.55 -17.09 15.35
C VAL A 72 9.16 -15.61 15.34
N LEU A 73 8.00 -15.31 15.90
CA LEU A 73 7.49 -13.95 16.01
C LEU A 73 7.58 -13.49 17.47
N THR A 74 8.36 -12.44 17.73
CA THR A 74 8.44 -11.79 19.03
C THR A 74 7.65 -10.48 18.98
N LEU A 75 6.54 -10.41 19.72
CA LEU A 75 5.79 -9.18 19.94
C LEU A 75 6.35 -8.50 21.19
N GLU A 76 6.85 -7.28 21.03
CA GLU A 76 7.44 -6.51 22.12
C GLU A 76 6.40 -5.81 23.01
N GLU A 77 5.18 -5.63 22.50
CA GLU A 77 4.00 -5.06 23.19
C GLU A 77 2.73 -5.76 22.68
N ASP A 78 1.60 -5.56 23.37
CA ASP A 78 0.28 -6.03 22.94
C ASP A 78 -0.13 -5.36 21.62
N PHE A 79 -0.73 -6.13 20.71
CA PHE A 79 -1.39 -5.62 19.51
C PHE A 79 -2.91 -5.74 19.65
N GLU A 80 -3.61 -4.60 19.55
CA GLU A 80 -5.08 -4.59 19.50
C GLU A 80 -5.64 -5.35 18.30
N TYR A 81 -4.91 -5.27 17.18
CA TYR A 81 -5.14 -6.08 16.00
C TYR A 81 -3.79 -6.49 15.40
N LEU A 82 -3.62 -7.79 15.17
CA LEU A 82 -2.58 -8.34 14.33
C LEU A 82 -3.16 -9.51 13.56
N ARG A 83 -2.71 -9.68 12.34
CA ARG A 83 -3.06 -10.79 11.48
C ARG A 83 -1.84 -11.45 10.92
N VAL A 84 -1.87 -12.76 10.90
CA VAL A 84 -0.91 -13.63 10.23
C VAL A 84 -1.66 -14.43 9.18
N SER A 85 -1.30 -14.27 7.91
CA SER A 85 -1.86 -15.02 6.79
C SER A 85 -0.77 -15.70 5.97
N VAL A 86 -1.11 -16.81 5.32
CA VAL A 86 -0.16 -17.58 4.50
C VAL A 86 -0.74 -17.77 3.10
N GLU A 87 0.03 -17.36 2.09
CA GLU A 87 -0.31 -17.61 0.69
C GLU A 87 0.59 -18.69 0.11
N ALA A 88 -0.01 -19.71 -0.50
CA ALA A 88 0.69 -20.79 -1.18
C ALA A 88 -0.05 -21.20 -2.45
N ALA A 89 0.65 -21.89 -3.36
CA ALA A 89 0.04 -22.44 -4.57
C ALA A 89 -0.81 -23.70 -4.31
N GLY A 90 -0.72 -24.26 -3.10
CA GLY A 90 -1.48 -25.40 -2.64
C GLY A 90 -2.08 -25.13 -1.27
N ASP A 91 -2.82 -26.11 -0.80
CA ASP A 91 -3.48 -26.13 0.50
C ASP A 91 -2.44 -26.29 1.62
N VAL A 92 -2.44 -25.36 2.57
CA VAL A 92 -1.46 -25.31 3.66
C VAL A 92 -2.16 -24.90 4.94
N SER A 93 -1.65 -25.38 6.08
CA SER A 93 -2.19 -25.02 7.40
C SER A 93 -1.20 -24.19 8.20
N LEU A 94 -1.67 -23.46 9.21
CA LEU A 94 -0.85 -22.66 10.12
C LEU A 94 -1.02 -23.16 11.56
N LEU A 95 0.03 -23.79 12.09
CA LEU A 95 0.14 -24.11 13.51
C LEU A 95 0.85 -22.99 14.24
N LEU A 96 0.20 -22.43 15.25
CA LEU A 96 0.72 -21.37 16.09
C LEU A 96 0.82 -21.83 17.54
N GLU A 97 1.97 -21.63 18.17
CA GLU A 97 2.16 -21.82 19.61
C GLU A 97 2.63 -20.51 20.25
N GLY A 98 1.91 -20.00 21.24
CA GLY A 98 2.23 -18.74 21.90
C GLY A 98 1.64 -18.58 23.31
N PRO A 99 1.66 -17.38 23.88
CA PRO A 99 1.13 -17.07 25.22
C PRO A 99 -0.35 -17.45 25.42
N GLY A 100 -1.16 -17.40 24.35
CA GLY A 100 -2.57 -17.79 24.35
C GLY A 100 -2.83 -19.30 24.22
N GLY A 101 -1.78 -20.13 24.09
CA GLY A 101 -1.88 -21.55 23.81
C GLY A 101 -1.58 -21.90 22.35
N ASN A 102 -2.01 -23.09 21.94
CA ASN A 102 -1.80 -23.61 20.60
C ASN A 102 -3.06 -23.42 19.75
N LEU A 103 -2.90 -22.83 18.57
CA LEU A 103 -3.96 -22.61 17.59
C LEU A 103 -3.57 -23.28 16.27
N CYS A 104 -4.57 -23.81 15.58
CA CYS A 104 -4.44 -24.31 14.22
C CYS A 104 -5.45 -23.54 13.36
N ALA A 105 -4.95 -22.96 12.28
CA ALA A 105 -5.72 -22.27 11.27
C ALA A 105 -5.54 -23.03 9.94
N ASP A 106 -6.64 -23.19 9.22
CA ASP A 106 -6.76 -23.93 7.97
C ASP A 106 -8.09 -23.54 7.31
N ASP A 107 -8.11 -23.34 5.99
CA ASP A 107 -9.30 -22.93 5.23
C ASP A 107 -10.00 -21.61 5.68
N ASP A 108 -9.29 -20.69 6.35
CA ASP A 108 -9.88 -19.42 6.81
C ASP A 108 -10.16 -18.43 5.66
N VAL A 109 -9.31 -18.46 4.64
CA VAL A 109 -9.36 -17.63 3.43
C VAL A 109 -9.40 -18.54 2.20
N GLY A 110 -10.58 -19.04 1.87
CA GLY A 110 -10.72 -20.08 0.86
C GLY A 110 -10.10 -21.40 1.33
N PHE A 111 -8.88 -21.71 0.88
CA PHE A 111 -8.08 -22.89 1.29
C PHE A 111 -6.77 -22.51 1.99
N LEU A 112 -6.69 -21.29 2.51
CA LEU A 112 -5.45 -20.74 3.06
C LEU A 112 -5.67 -20.29 4.51
N PRO A 113 -4.66 -20.44 5.38
CA PRO A 113 -4.85 -20.26 6.81
C PRO A 113 -4.60 -18.80 7.21
N GLN A 114 -5.39 -18.33 8.17
CA GLN A 114 -5.30 -16.97 8.69
C GLN A 114 -5.65 -16.92 10.18
N ILE A 115 -4.85 -16.20 10.97
CA ILE A 115 -5.14 -15.91 12.38
C ILE A 115 -5.12 -14.41 12.57
N GLU A 116 -6.19 -13.85 13.11
CA GLU A 116 -6.30 -12.41 13.38
C GLU A 116 -6.97 -12.09 14.72
N GLY A 117 -6.87 -10.83 15.13
CA GLY A 117 -7.52 -10.29 16.33
C GLY A 117 -6.52 -9.70 17.30
N PHE A 118 -6.80 -9.80 18.60
CA PHE A 118 -5.91 -9.32 19.66
C PHE A 118 -4.75 -10.30 19.90
N TRP A 119 -3.52 -9.78 19.97
CA TRP A 119 -2.31 -10.57 20.23
C TRP A 119 -1.53 -10.01 21.42
N PRO A 120 -1.43 -10.75 22.54
CA PRO A 120 -0.59 -10.36 23.67
C PRO A 120 0.89 -10.26 23.32
N GLU A 121 1.64 -9.45 24.07
CA GLU A 121 3.10 -9.47 24.05
C GLU A 121 3.63 -10.90 24.27
N GLY A 122 4.74 -11.24 23.62
CA GLY A 122 5.41 -12.52 23.83
C GLY A 122 5.99 -13.16 22.59
N VAL A 123 6.39 -14.43 22.73
CA VAL A 123 7.06 -15.21 21.69
C VAL A 123 6.13 -16.26 21.14
N TYR A 124 5.92 -16.19 19.84
CA TYR A 124 5.10 -17.09 19.05
C TYR A 124 6.00 -17.93 18.14
N ARG A 125 5.67 -19.21 18.02
CA ARG A 125 6.30 -20.14 17.09
C ARG A 125 5.26 -20.57 16.07
N LEU A 126 5.63 -20.46 14.81
CA LEU A 126 4.74 -20.70 13.69
C LEU A 126 5.32 -21.86 12.86
N TRP A 127 4.45 -22.78 12.47
CA TRP A 127 4.74 -23.81 11.48
C TRP A 127 3.71 -23.77 10.37
N ILE A 128 4.16 -23.88 9.12
CA ILE A 128 3.29 -24.00 7.95
C ILE A 128 3.20 -25.47 7.56
N GLY A 129 2.05 -26.06 7.83
CA GLY A 129 1.79 -27.47 7.63
C GLY A 129 1.23 -27.83 6.26
N ASP A 130 1.10 -29.13 6.04
CA ASP A 130 0.43 -29.72 4.88
C ASP A 130 -0.21 -31.04 5.31
N ASP A 131 -1.45 -31.29 4.87
CA ASP A 131 -2.24 -32.48 5.27
C ASP A 131 -1.99 -33.72 4.38
N HIS A 132 -1.35 -33.53 3.24
CA HIS A 132 -1.12 -34.54 2.20
C HIS A 132 0.34 -35.03 2.11
N ARG A 133 1.22 -34.56 3.00
CA ARG A 133 2.68 -34.78 3.00
C ARG A 133 3.35 -34.25 1.73
N GLU A 134 2.77 -33.20 1.17
CA GLU A 134 3.34 -32.42 0.10
C GLU A 134 4.09 -31.21 0.69
N SER A 135 4.65 -30.38 -0.18
CA SER A 135 5.41 -29.20 0.23
C SER A 135 5.22 -28.10 -0.79
N TYR A 136 4.80 -26.94 -0.30
CA TYR A 136 4.49 -25.76 -1.10
C TYR A 136 5.37 -24.60 -0.67
N THR A 137 5.91 -23.86 -1.64
CA THR A 137 6.50 -22.56 -1.32
C THR A 137 5.40 -21.61 -0.90
N TYR A 138 5.60 -20.91 0.21
CA TYR A 138 4.61 -19.99 0.72
C TYR A 138 5.18 -18.59 0.98
N THR A 139 4.28 -17.62 1.06
CA THR A 139 4.52 -16.26 1.56
C THR A 139 3.70 -16.05 2.82
N LEU A 140 4.36 -15.82 3.94
CA LEU A 140 3.76 -15.40 5.20
C LEU A 140 3.61 -13.88 5.20
N ARG A 141 2.45 -13.36 5.57
CA ARG A 141 2.23 -11.92 5.80
C ARG A 141 1.77 -11.70 7.24
N ILE A 142 2.46 -10.80 7.93
CA ILE A 142 2.10 -10.34 9.27
C ILE A 142 1.74 -8.87 9.16
N SER A 143 0.50 -8.52 9.46
CA SER A 143 0.00 -7.15 9.34
C SER A 143 -0.73 -6.72 10.59
N GLN A 144 -0.49 -5.49 11.02
CA GLN A 144 -1.29 -4.84 12.06
C GLN A 144 -2.45 -4.03 11.47
N GLN A 145 -2.70 -4.20 10.18
CA GLN A 145 -3.86 -3.66 9.48
C GLN A 145 -4.78 -4.81 9.11
N PRO A 146 -6.08 -4.71 9.44
CA PRO A 146 -7.08 -5.56 8.80
C PRO A 146 -7.00 -5.28 7.31
N SER A 147 -6.66 -6.27 6.46
CA SER A 147 -6.85 -6.09 5.02
C SER A 147 -8.22 -6.59 4.63
N ASP A 148 -8.84 -5.86 3.73
CA ASP A 148 -10.22 -5.99 3.30
C ASP A 148 -10.38 -7.06 2.21
N ARG A 149 -9.57 -8.13 2.29
CA ARG A 149 -9.49 -9.20 1.29
C ARG A 149 -10.13 -10.52 1.69
N ASP A 150 -10.97 -10.53 2.72
CA ASP A 150 -11.84 -11.68 2.98
C ASP A 150 -13.31 -11.28 3.06
N ASP A 151 -14.07 -12.09 2.35
CA ASP A 151 -15.49 -11.93 2.13
C ASP A 151 -16.28 -12.12 3.43
N ASP A 152 -17.33 -11.30 3.59
CA ASP A 152 -18.30 -11.34 4.69
C ASP A 152 -17.95 -10.61 6.00
N ALA A 153 -17.24 -9.48 5.92
CA ALA A 153 -17.35 -8.43 6.93
C ALA A 153 -17.86 -7.14 6.28
N THR A 154 -19.06 -6.72 6.67
CA THR A 154 -19.36 -5.29 6.70
C THR A 154 -18.26 -4.69 7.56
N GLN A 155 -17.32 -3.92 6.96
CA GLN A 155 -16.38 -3.14 7.75
C GLN A 155 -17.19 -2.41 8.82
N ALA A 156 -16.85 -2.61 10.09
CA ALA A 156 -17.65 -2.08 11.19
C ALA A 156 -17.88 -0.58 10.94
N GLU A 157 -19.16 -0.20 10.87
CA GLU A 157 -19.60 1.16 10.64
C GLU A 157 -18.79 2.12 11.53
N ARG A 158 -18.11 3.07 10.91
CA ARG A 158 -17.30 4.07 11.62
C ARG A 158 -18.19 5.27 11.92
N THR A 159 -17.99 5.88 13.07
CA THR A 159 -18.71 7.10 13.44
C THR A 159 -17.70 8.23 13.57
N LEU A 160 -17.95 9.35 12.89
CA LEU A 160 -17.10 10.54 12.90
C LEU A 160 -17.90 11.75 13.35
N GLU A 161 -17.22 12.60 14.13
CA GLU A 161 -17.67 13.93 14.53
C GLU A 161 -16.56 14.94 14.23
N PRO A 162 -16.87 16.25 14.08
CA PRO A 162 -15.85 17.28 13.88
C PRO A 162 -14.75 17.23 14.95
N GLY A 163 -13.49 17.28 14.53
CA GLY A 163 -12.32 17.13 15.41
C GLY A 163 -11.97 15.67 15.75
N PHE A 164 -12.38 14.70 14.93
CA PHE A 164 -12.11 13.28 15.18
C PHE A 164 -10.62 12.98 15.34
N SER A 165 -10.30 11.96 16.14
CA SER A 165 -8.93 11.50 16.37
C SER A 165 -8.88 9.97 16.35
N PRO A 166 -7.87 9.36 15.69
CA PRO A 166 -6.78 10.00 14.97
C PRO A 166 -7.23 10.68 13.67
N ALA A 167 -6.62 11.83 13.34
CA ALA A 167 -6.79 12.53 12.07
C ALA A 167 -5.45 12.58 11.30
N PRO A 168 -5.44 12.35 9.97
CA PRO A 168 -6.58 11.94 9.16
C PRO A 168 -6.97 10.47 9.45
N LEU A 169 -8.23 10.11 9.18
CA LEU A 169 -8.68 8.73 9.23
C LEU A 169 -8.22 8.05 7.95
N ARG A 170 -7.52 6.93 8.07
CA ARG A 170 -7.05 6.13 6.94
C ARG A 170 -7.69 4.75 6.98
N LEU A 171 -8.32 4.38 5.88
CA LEU A 171 -8.99 3.10 5.65
C LEU A 171 -8.40 2.49 4.39
N ARG A 172 -8.41 1.17 4.25
CA ARG A 172 -7.81 0.49 3.09
C ARG A 172 -8.80 -0.46 2.46
N GLY A 173 -8.44 -1.04 1.32
CA GLY A 173 -9.14 -2.20 0.78
C GLY A 173 -8.82 -2.49 -0.67
N ALA A 174 -9.64 -3.33 -1.29
CA ALA A 174 -9.53 -3.65 -2.71
C ALA A 174 -10.62 -2.92 -3.52
N SER A 175 -10.18 -2.26 -4.59
CA SER A 175 -11.06 -1.60 -5.57
C SER A 175 -11.78 -2.62 -6.45
N GLY A 176 -12.73 -2.15 -7.27
CA GLY A 176 -13.34 -2.96 -8.33
C GLY A 176 -14.53 -3.80 -7.88
N GLY A 177 -14.94 -4.73 -8.76
CA GLY A 177 -15.97 -5.74 -8.51
C GLY A 177 -16.81 -6.10 -9.73
N ASP A 178 -17.96 -6.74 -9.51
CA ASP A 178 -18.83 -7.21 -10.59
C ASP A 178 -20.07 -6.34 -10.84
N ARG A 179 -20.30 -5.32 -10.01
CA ARG A 179 -21.41 -4.38 -10.18
C ARG A 179 -20.95 -3.24 -11.08
N SER A 180 -21.39 -3.27 -12.32
CA SER A 180 -21.24 -2.12 -13.22
C SER A 180 -22.08 -0.95 -12.72
N THR A 181 -21.47 0.23 -12.64
CA THR A 181 -22.12 1.51 -12.37
C THR A 181 -21.66 2.55 -13.40
N ASP A 182 -22.20 3.75 -13.34
CA ASP A 182 -21.69 4.88 -14.14
C ASP A 182 -20.32 5.37 -13.63
N CYS A 183 -19.89 4.91 -12.44
CA CYS A 183 -18.61 5.21 -11.79
C CYS A 183 -17.63 4.02 -11.83
N GLY A 184 -17.67 3.22 -12.89
CA GLY A 184 -16.86 2.01 -13.02
C GLY A 184 -17.47 0.77 -12.34
N TYR A 185 -16.64 -0.25 -12.18
CA TYR A 185 -17.04 -1.51 -11.54
C TYR A 185 -16.75 -1.45 -10.04
N VAL A 186 -17.78 -1.74 -9.24
CA VAL A 186 -17.69 -1.79 -7.78
C VAL A 186 -18.20 -3.15 -7.26
N LYS A 187 -18.00 -3.44 -5.98
CA LYS A 187 -18.41 -4.73 -5.38
C LYS A 187 -19.91 -5.00 -5.58
N ARG A 188 -20.26 -6.25 -5.94
CA ARG A 188 -21.66 -6.68 -6.22
C ARG A 188 -22.37 -7.29 -5.02
N THR A 189 -21.63 -7.82 -4.04
CA THR A 189 -22.16 -8.58 -2.90
C THR A 189 -21.71 -7.98 -1.56
N GLY A 190 -22.67 -7.72 -0.67
CA GLY A 190 -22.44 -7.60 0.78
C GLY A 190 -22.50 -6.20 1.38
N ALA A 191 -21.69 -5.25 0.91
CA ALA A 191 -21.64 -3.90 1.47
C ALA A 191 -20.83 -2.96 0.56
N PRO A 192 -21.01 -1.63 0.67
CA PRO A 192 -19.96 -0.68 0.27
C PRO A 192 -18.62 -1.06 0.92
N ASN A 193 -17.53 -0.63 0.30
CA ASN A 193 -16.19 -0.78 0.87
C ASN A 193 -16.15 -0.22 2.30
N HIS A 194 -16.69 0.98 2.52
CA HIS A 194 -16.80 1.56 3.85
C HIS A 194 -18.18 2.15 4.12
N VAL A 195 -18.61 2.09 5.38
CA VAL A 195 -19.79 2.81 5.89
C VAL A 195 -19.34 3.74 7.00
N ILE A 196 -19.70 5.01 6.87
CA ILE A 196 -19.30 6.05 7.82
C ILE A 196 -20.53 6.89 8.19
N GLU A 197 -20.84 6.94 9.47
CA GLU A 197 -21.86 7.80 10.05
C GLU A 197 -21.21 9.11 10.51
N LEU A 198 -21.63 10.23 9.92
CA LEU A 198 -21.26 11.56 10.41
C LEU A 198 -22.32 12.00 11.42
N THR A 199 -21.98 12.11 12.70
CA THR A 199 -22.94 12.47 13.75
C THR A 199 -23.37 13.93 13.68
N GLU A 200 -22.51 14.78 13.13
CA GLU A 200 -22.74 16.20 12.88
C GLU A 200 -22.24 16.58 11.47
N SER A 201 -22.68 17.73 10.97
CA SER A 201 -22.19 18.24 9.69
C SER A 201 -20.74 18.71 9.82
N PHE A 202 -19.94 18.44 8.79
CA PHE A 202 -18.59 18.97 8.65
C PHE A 202 -18.62 20.18 7.71
N GLU A 203 -18.12 21.33 8.17
CA GLU A 203 -17.93 22.53 7.32
C GLU A 203 -16.92 22.26 6.19
N TYR A 204 -15.94 21.41 6.47
CA TYR A 204 -15.01 20.87 5.49
C TYR A 204 -14.64 19.43 5.85
N LEU A 205 -14.80 18.52 4.91
CA LEU A 205 -14.27 17.15 4.97
C LEU A 205 -13.79 16.77 3.56
N ARG A 206 -12.61 16.18 3.49
CA ARG A 206 -11.99 15.67 2.27
C ARG A 206 -11.90 14.16 2.33
N ALA A 207 -12.38 13.49 1.30
CA ALA A 207 -12.17 12.08 1.01
C ALA A 207 -11.25 11.96 -0.21
N SER A 208 -10.14 11.23 -0.08
CA SER A 208 -9.25 10.93 -1.21
C SER A 208 -8.88 9.46 -1.23
N VAL A 209 -8.76 8.87 -2.40
CA VAL A 209 -8.31 7.48 -2.55
C VAL A 209 -6.97 7.48 -3.27
N ASP A 210 -5.98 6.81 -2.69
CA ASP A 210 -4.70 6.51 -3.32
C ASP A 210 -4.60 5.03 -3.65
N ALA A 211 -4.07 4.71 -4.83
CA ALA A 211 -3.90 3.35 -5.32
C ALA A 211 -2.79 3.28 -6.39
N PRO A 212 -2.12 2.12 -6.57
CA PRO A 212 -1.10 1.96 -7.62
C PRO A 212 -1.68 1.90 -9.04
N GLY A 213 -3.00 2.00 -9.17
CA GLY A 213 -3.72 1.97 -10.43
C GLY A 213 -4.89 2.95 -10.41
N ASP A 214 -5.52 3.08 -11.57
CA ASP A 214 -6.68 3.93 -11.81
C ASP A 214 -7.91 3.37 -11.08
N VAL A 215 -8.44 4.15 -10.14
CA VAL A 215 -9.55 3.79 -9.24
C VAL A 215 -10.58 4.90 -9.21
N THR A 216 -11.85 4.53 -9.00
CA THR A 216 -12.96 5.46 -8.89
C THR A 216 -13.50 5.51 -7.46
N LEU A 217 -14.11 6.64 -7.09
CA LEU A 217 -14.77 6.82 -5.79
C LEU A 217 -16.26 7.13 -6.00
N LEU A 218 -17.12 6.19 -5.63
CA LEU A 218 -18.56 6.35 -5.61
C LEU A 218 -19.05 6.48 -4.17
N ILE A 219 -19.66 7.61 -3.82
CA ILE A 219 -20.21 7.89 -2.49
C ILE A 219 -21.73 8.01 -2.56
N GLU A 220 -22.43 7.29 -1.70
CA GLU A 220 -23.89 7.43 -1.53
C GLU A 220 -24.16 7.93 -0.10
N GLY A 221 -24.88 9.05 0.03
CA GLY A 221 -25.18 9.64 1.33
C GLY A 221 -26.35 10.63 1.33
N PRO A 222 -26.53 11.43 2.40
CA PRO A 222 -27.63 12.39 2.55
C PRO A 222 -27.72 13.44 1.43
N GLY A 223 -26.58 13.77 0.81
CA GLY A 223 -26.49 14.69 -0.33
C GLY A 223 -26.81 14.08 -1.70
N GLY A 224 -27.12 12.77 -1.75
CA GLY A 224 -27.27 12.01 -2.99
C GLY A 224 -26.04 11.16 -3.30
N THR A 225 -25.86 10.85 -4.58
CA THR A 225 -24.76 10.03 -5.08
C THR A 225 -23.71 10.90 -5.77
N ILE A 226 -22.45 10.74 -5.39
CA ILE A 226 -21.29 11.42 -5.98
C ILE A 226 -20.41 10.36 -6.62
N CYS A 227 -19.93 10.63 -7.83
CA CYS A 227 -18.89 9.87 -8.49
C CYS A 227 -17.70 10.80 -8.73
N ALA A 228 -16.53 10.37 -8.29
CA ALA A 228 -15.25 11.04 -8.41
C ALA A 228 -14.26 10.11 -9.11
N ASP A 229 -13.51 10.69 -10.04
CA ASP A 229 -12.58 10.05 -10.96
C ASP A 229 -11.66 11.14 -11.53
N ASP A 230 -10.34 10.96 -11.45
CA ASP A 230 -9.34 11.92 -11.95
C ASP A 230 -9.47 13.40 -11.46
N ASP A 231 -9.98 13.64 -10.24
CA ASP A 231 -10.20 15.02 -9.72
C ASP A 231 -8.88 15.76 -9.41
N VAL A 232 -7.86 15.03 -8.92
CA VAL A 232 -6.51 15.55 -8.71
C VAL A 232 -5.52 14.64 -9.43
N GLY A 233 -5.23 14.95 -10.69
CA GLY A 233 -4.40 14.10 -11.55
C GLY A 233 -5.15 12.83 -11.92
N VAL A 234 -4.77 11.69 -11.31
CA VAL A 234 -5.46 10.38 -11.47
C VAL A 234 -6.14 9.90 -10.18
N LEU A 235 -6.21 10.77 -9.16
CA LEU A 235 -6.74 10.42 -7.85
C LEU A 235 -8.17 10.95 -7.72
N PRO A 236 -9.15 10.11 -7.34
CA PRO A 236 -10.50 10.58 -7.08
C PRO A 236 -10.57 11.28 -5.72
N VAL A 237 -11.13 12.48 -5.71
CA VAL A 237 -11.20 13.34 -4.52
C VAL A 237 -12.60 13.97 -4.40
N VAL A 238 -13.19 13.89 -3.21
CA VAL A 238 -14.43 14.60 -2.88
C VAL A 238 -14.22 15.43 -1.63
N GLU A 239 -14.45 16.73 -1.72
CA GLU A 239 -14.23 17.66 -0.61
C GLU A 239 -15.29 18.75 -0.51
N GLY A 240 -15.34 19.42 0.65
CA GLY A 240 -16.25 20.54 0.90
C GLY A 240 -17.15 20.27 2.10
N TYR A 241 -18.39 20.78 2.05
CA TYR A 241 -19.36 20.62 3.13
C TYR A 241 -20.04 19.25 3.09
N TRP A 242 -20.07 18.54 4.22
CA TRP A 242 -20.72 17.22 4.35
C TRP A 242 -21.81 17.27 5.42
N PRO A 243 -23.10 17.10 5.07
CA PRO A 243 -24.17 16.97 6.06
C PRO A 243 -23.98 15.79 7.03
N ALA A 244 -24.53 15.89 8.23
CA ALA A 244 -24.70 14.73 9.10
C ALA A 244 -25.49 13.60 8.42
N GLY A 245 -25.12 12.36 8.71
CA GLY A 245 -25.82 11.15 8.31
C GLY A 245 -24.90 10.05 7.80
N ARG A 246 -25.51 9.04 7.19
CA ARG A 246 -24.85 7.81 6.78
C ARG A 246 -24.30 7.87 5.37
N TYR A 247 -23.02 7.58 5.22
CA TYR A 247 -22.31 7.55 3.95
C TYR A 247 -21.80 6.15 3.62
N GLN A 248 -21.93 5.78 2.35
CA GLN A 248 -21.46 4.52 1.79
C GLN A 248 -20.40 4.83 0.73
N PHE A 249 -19.18 4.35 0.94
CA PHE A 249 -18.06 4.55 0.05
C PHE A 249 -17.82 3.26 -0.75
N TRP A 250 -17.84 3.37 -2.06
CA TRP A 250 -17.57 2.30 -3.02
C TRP A 250 -16.34 2.68 -3.82
N ILE A 251 -15.27 1.90 -3.70
CA ILE A 251 -14.03 2.14 -4.43
C ILE A 251 -14.01 1.17 -5.61
N GLY A 252 -14.11 1.74 -6.81
CA GLY A 252 -14.22 0.99 -8.06
C GLY A 252 -12.95 1.05 -8.88
N ASP A 253 -12.97 0.35 -10.00
CA ASP A 253 -12.00 0.49 -11.09
C ASP A 253 -12.71 0.20 -12.43
N PHE A 254 -12.12 0.60 -13.56
CA PHE A 254 -12.71 0.33 -14.89
C PHE A 254 -12.30 -1.02 -15.47
N ASN A 255 -11.25 -1.64 -14.95
CA ASN A 255 -10.61 -2.82 -15.52
C ASN A 255 -10.78 -4.10 -14.68
N ARG A 256 -11.44 -4.02 -13.52
CA ARG A 256 -11.63 -5.11 -12.55
C ARG A 256 -10.30 -5.69 -12.05
N ALA A 257 -9.30 -4.83 -11.90
CA ALA A 257 -7.96 -5.24 -11.49
C ALA A 257 -7.85 -5.49 -9.98
N GLY A 258 -8.71 -4.87 -9.16
CA GLY A 258 -8.68 -5.08 -7.71
C GLY A 258 -7.45 -4.50 -7.03
N TYR A 259 -7.12 -3.25 -7.38
CA TYR A 259 -6.01 -2.51 -6.77
C TYR A 259 -6.24 -2.33 -5.27
N GLU A 260 -5.19 -2.56 -4.48
CA GLU A 260 -5.15 -2.13 -3.08
C GLU A 260 -5.16 -0.61 -3.02
N TYR A 261 -6.02 -0.05 -2.18
CA TYR A 261 -6.16 1.39 -2.02
C TYR A 261 -6.02 1.82 -0.55
N GLU A 262 -5.76 3.11 -0.36
CA GLU A 262 -5.98 3.81 0.91
C GLU A 262 -6.98 4.96 0.72
N LEU A 263 -8.12 4.90 1.41
CA LEU A 263 -9.07 5.99 1.56
C LEU A 263 -8.65 6.85 2.77
N THR A 264 -8.40 8.12 2.53
CA THR A 264 -8.10 9.11 3.57
C THR A 264 -9.28 10.06 3.75
N LEU A 265 -9.72 10.23 4.99
CA LEU A 265 -10.69 11.24 5.42
C LEU A 265 -10.02 12.29 6.31
N SER A 266 -10.19 13.56 5.97
CA SER A 266 -9.50 14.66 6.64
C SER A 266 -10.33 15.94 6.72
N GLU A 267 -10.24 16.64 7.86
CA GLU A 267 -10.72 18.01 8.03
C GLU A 267 -9.70 19.06 7.57
N SER A 268 -8.50 18.62 7.20
CA SER A 268 -7.41 19.43 6.64
C SER A 268 -7.32 19.20 5.13
N PRO A 269 -7.40 20.26 4.30
CA PRO A 269 -7.23 20.17 2.84
C PRO A 269 -5.88 19.64 2.36
N LEU A 270 -4.94 19.41 3.29
CA LEU A 270 -3.54 19.08 3.01
C LEU A 270 -3.17 17.67 3.45
N ASP A 271 -4.07 16.97 4.16
CA ASP A 271 -3.82 15.60 4.60
C ASP A 271 -4.51 14.62 3.62
N GLY A 272 -3.76 13.60 3.18
CA GLY A 272 -4.18 12.66 2.14
C GLY A 272 -3.62 12.96 0.74
N GLU A 273 -2.62 13.83 0.65
CA GLU A 273 -1.65 13.85 -0.45
C GLU A 273 -0.32 13.34 0.10
N ASP A 274 -0.29 12.05 0.41
CA ASP A 274 0.96 11.35 0.67
C ASP A 274 1.79 11.40 -0.60
N ASP A 275 2.70 12.35 -0.62
CA ASP A 275 4.09 12.18 -0.99
C ASP A 275 4.38 11.01 -1.95
N HIS A 276 3.99 11.14 -3.21
CA HIS A 276 4.53 10.29 -4.29
C HIS A 276 6.03 10.52 -4.54
N SER A 277 6.75 11.27 -3.69
CA SER A 277 8.20 11.28 -3.76
C SER A 277 8.81 11.26 -2.37
N SER A 278 9.29 10.08 -1.95
CA SER A 278 10.30 9.91 -0.90
C SER A 278 11.63 10.67 -1.17
N ASN A 279 11.61 11.68 -2.04
CA ASN A 279 12.66 12.57 -2.49
C ASN A 279 12.17 14.03 -2.68
N ALA A 280 11.02 14.43 -2.11
CA ALA A 280 10.50 15.80 -2.20
C ALA A 280 11.54 16.78 -1.64
N GLN A 281 12.11 17.62 -2.51
CA GLN A 281 13.16 18.56 -2.13
C GLN A 281 12.51 19.84 -1.60
N ARG A 282 12.84 20.20 -0.36
CA ARG A 282 12.47 21.50 0.21
C ARG A 282 13.43 22.57 -0.29
N LEU A 283 12.89 23.60 -0.94
CA LEU A 283 13.65 24.75 -1.42
C LEU A 283 13.20 26.00 -0.67
N ASP A 284 14.08 26.52 0.18
CA ASP A 284 13.82 27.69 1.01
C ASP A 284 14.03 28.99 0.22
N PHE A 285 12.99 29.80 0.10
CA PHE A 285 13.00 31.12 -0.53
C PHE A 285 13.07 32.27 0.49
N GLY A 286 13.18 31.94 1.78
CA GLY A 286 13.26 32.88 2.88
C GLY A 286 11.95 33.63 3.10
N ASN A 287 12.03 34.79 3.75
CA ASN A 287 10.85 35.59 4.07
C ASN A 287 10.31 36.34 2.85
N LEU A 288 9.08 36.01 2.44
CA LEU A 288 8.32 36.74 1.44
C LEU A 288 7.50 37.85 2.11
N PRO A 289 7.61 39.11 1.66
CA PRO A 289 6.88 40.22 2.27
C PRO A 289 5.38 39.99 2.32
N SER A 290 4.79 40.11 3.51
CA SER A 290 3.35 39.89 3.78
C SER A 290 2.85 38.46 3.64
N ILE A 291 3.75 37.49 3.49
CA ILE A 291 3.42 36.06 3.40
C ILE A 291 4.01 35.30 4.59
N GLY A 292 5.33 35.38 4.81
CA GLY A 292 6.04 34.59 5.82
C GLY A 292 7.30 33.94 5.26
N ASN A 293 7.98 33.10 6.05
CA ASN A 293 9.06 32.26 5.55
C ASN A 293 8.48 31.20 4.61
N PHE A 294 8.93 31.19 3.36
CA PHE A 294 8.37 30.41 2.28
C PHE A 294 9.34 29.30 1.87
N THR A 295 8.93 28.05 2.02
CA THR A 295 9.68 26.90 1.53
C THR A 295 8.84 26.16 0.50
N LEU A 296 9.28 26.12 -0.74
CA LEU A 296 8.66 25.33 -1.80
C LEU A 296 8.93 23.84 -1.56
N ILE A 297 7.92 23.00 -1.75
CA ILE A 297 8.08 21.54 -1.77
C ILE A 297 8.14 21.11 -3.24
N ARG A 298 9.34 20.85 -3.77
CA ARG A 298 9.49 20.40 -5.16
C ARG A 298 8.83 19.05 -5.40
N ASN A 299 8.45 18.80 -6.65
CA ASN A 299 7.78 17.58 -7.13
C ASN A 299 6.33 17.42 -6.64
N THR A 300 5.71 18.50 -6.15
CA THR A 300 4.28 18.58 -5.84
C THR A 300 3.55 19.39 -6.91
N TYR A 301 4.01 19.35 -8.16
CA TYR A 301 3.45 20.17 -9.23
C TYR A 301 2.20 19.54 -9.83
N TYR A 302 1.15 20.34 -9.99
CA TYR A 302 -0.06 19.97 -10.69
C TYR A 302 -0.24 20.93 -11.87
N ASP A 303 -0.17 20.39 -13.09
CA ASP A 303 -0.13 21.19 -14.31
C ASP A 303 -1.54 21.44 -14.85
N SER A 304 -1.91 22.71 -14.96
CA SER A 304 -3.08 23.19 -15.70
C SER A 304 -2.71 24.45 -16.48
N ASP A 305 -2.04 24.33 -17.62
CA ASP A 305 -1.56 25.47 -18.44
C ASP A 305 -2.66 26.58 -18.56
N PRO A 306 -2.43 27.82 -18.07
CA PRO A 306 -1.16 28.46 -17.67
C PRO A 306 -0.87 28.49 -16.15
N ILE A 307 -1.67 27.81 -15.33
CA ILE A 307 -1.53 27.74 -13.88
C ILE A 307 -0.83 26.44 -13.46
N ARG A 308 0.27 26.56 -12.73
CA ARG A 308 0.86 25.44 -12.00
C ARG A 308 0.56 25.56 -10.51
N GLN A 309 -0.01 24.52 -9.93
CA GLN A 309 -0.22 24.44 -8.49
C GLN A 309 0.89 23.63 -7.84
N PHE A 310 1.20 23.93 -6.57
CA PHE A 310 2.24 23.28 -5.81
C PHE A 310 2.06 23.46 -4.31
N ASP A 311 2.77 22.67 -3.52
CA ASP A 311 2.80 22.84 -2.06
C ASP A 311 3.99 23.68 -1.60
N ALA A 312 3.72 24.51 -0.59
CA ALA A 312 4.75 25.26 0.12
C ALA A 312 4.49 25.25 1.63
N GLU A 313 5.56 25.31 2.43
CA GLU A 313 5.48 25.56 3.87
C GLU A 313 5.66 27.05 4.13
N ILE A 314 4.64 27.66 4.75
CA ILE A 314 4.65 29.05 5.21
C ILE A 314 4.75 29.05 6.72
N ASP A 315 5.88 29.53 7.24
CA ASP A 315 6.17 29.54 8.68
C ASP A 315 5.99 28.15 9.34
N GLY A 316 6.34 27.10 8.61
CA GLY A 316 6.26 25.70 9.05
C GLY A 316 4.87 25.07 8.92
N GLN A 317 3.92 25.74 8.26
CA GLN A 317 2.62 25.18 7.92
C GLN A 317 2.55 24.92 6.42
N ARG A 318 2.40 23.66 6.01
CA ARG A 318 2.17 23.29 4.60
C ARG A 318 0.87 23.96 4.13
N GLN A 319 0.84 24.42 2.88
CA GLN A 319 -0.28 25.09 2.23
C GLN A 319 -0.18 24.89 0.73
N ARG A 320 -1.33 24.87 0.02
CA ARG A 320 -1.36 24.88 -1.44
C ARG A 320 -1.20 26.29 -2.01
N TRP A 321 -0.35 26.40 -3.01
CA TRP A 321 -0.05 27.61 -3.75
C TRP A 321 -0.20 27.38 -5.24
N TRP A 322 -0.32 28.46 -5.99
CA TRP A 322 -0.38 28.45 -7.43
C TRP A 322 0.47 29.57 -7.99
N VAL A 323 1.06 29.32 -9.17
CA VAL A 323 1.66 30.33 -10.02
C VAL A 323 0.92 30.37 -11.36
N ASN A 324 0.67 31.57 -11.88
CA ASN A 324 0.28 31.76 -13.27
C ASN A 324 1.54 32.08 -14.09
N CYS A 325 1.95 31.17 -14.96
CA CYS A 325 3.20 31.25 -15.71
C CYS A 325 3.19 32.27 -16.86
N ASP A 326 2.04 32.83 -17.21
CA ASP A 326 1.96 33.95 -18.15
C ASP A 326 2.20 35.31 -17.49
N THR A 327 1.94 35.42 -16.17
CA THR A 327 1.90 36.70 -15.45
C THR A 327 2.85 36.77 -14.26
N ASP A 328 3.55 35.69 -13.94
CA ASP A 328 4.36 35.49 -12.73
C ASP A 328 3.56 35.74 -11.43
N ALA A 329 2.24 35.63 -11.48
CA ALA A 329 1.38 35.85 -10.33
C ALA A 329 1.42 34.62 -9.43
N LEU A 330 1.82 34.81 -8.17
CA LEU A 330 1.82 33.80 -7.12
C LEU A 330 0.59 33.99 -6.23
N GLY A 331 -0.05 32.92 -5.77
CA GLY A 331 -1.20 33.01 -4.87
C GLY A 331 -1.54 31.71 -4.14
N THR A 332 -2.55 31.78 -3.28
CA THR A 332 -3.12 30.64 -2.54
C THR A 332 -4.63 30.82 -2.42
N GLY A 333 -5.40 29.75 -2.67
CA GLY A 333 -6.85 29.84 -2.86
C GLY A 333 -7.21 30.92 -3.89
N GLU A 334 -8.18 31.79 -3.56
CA GLU A 334 -8.58 32.92 -4.42
C GLU A 334 -7.66 34.16 -4.28
N ARG A 335 -6.65 34.12 -3.42
CA ARG A 335 -5.85 35.30 -3.06
C ARG A 335 -4.55 35.34 -3.85
N THR A 336 -4.31 36.44 -4.55
CA THR A 336 -3.00 36.73 -5.14
C THR A 336 -2.08 37.35 -4.10
N ALA A 337 -0.85 36.86 -4.03
CA ALA A 337 0.20 37.42 -3.19
C ALA A 337 0.63 38.81 -3.69
N PRO A 338 0.99 39.73 -2.78
CA PRO A 338 1.54 41.02 -3.17
C PRO A 338 2.79 40.86 -4.06
N PRO A 339 2.90 41.62 -5.16
CA PRO A 339 4.08 41.56 -6.02
C PRO A 339 5.35 41.90 -5.24
N SER A 340 6.31 40.98 -5.24
CA SER A 340 7.63 41.18 -4.63
C SER A 340 8.70 40.49 -5.47
N ARG A 341 9.98 40.84 -5.24
CA ARG A 341 11.09 40.17 -5.93
C ARG A 341 11.11 38.68 -5.62
N GLN A 342 10.93 38.33 -4.36
CA GLN A 342 10.91 36.93 -3.90
C GLN A 342 9.74 36.15 -4.49
N ALA A 343 8.53 36.74 -4.55
CA ALA A 343 7.38 36.09 -5.19
C ALA A 343 7.63 35.81 -6.68
N ARG A 344 8.30 36.72 -7.40
CA ARG A 344 8.71 36.48 -8.79
C ARG A 344 9.75 35.38 -8.91
N THR A 345 10.73 35.32 -8.01
CA THR A 345 11.74 34.25 -8.01
C THR A 345 11.11 32.87 -7.77
N VAL A 346 10.10 32.78 -6.90
CA VAL A 346 9.30 31.55 -6.75
C VAL A 346 8.56 31.23 -8.05
N ALA A 347 7.90 32.21 -8.65
CA ALA A 347 7.13 32.03 -9.87
C ALA A 347 8.01 31.58 -11.06
N GLU A 348 9.12 32.27 -11.31
CA GLU A 348 10.12 31.90 -12.33
C GLU A 348 10.62 30.47 -12.12
N PHE A 349 10.97 30.12 -10.88
CA PHE A 349 11.44 28.78 -10.56
C PHE A 349 10.39 27.70 -10.89
N VAL A 350 9.16 27.88 -10.40
CA VAL A 350 8.08 26.89 -10.60
C VAL A 350 7.67 26.78 -12.07
N CYS A 351 7.75 27.86 -12.84
CA CYS A 351 7.37 27.85 -14.24
C CYS A 351 8.46 27.32 -15.18
N GLU A 352 9.74 27.37 -14.77
CA GLU A 352 10.89 26.81 -15.51
C GLU A 352 11.18 25.33 -15.19
N ASP A 353 10.78 24.85 -14.01
CA ASP A 353 10.85 23.43 -13.59
C ASP A 353 9.83 22.56 -14.36
#